data_AF-A0A239J6C7-F1
#
_entry.id   AF-A0A239J6C7-F1
#
_cell.length_a   1.000
_cell.length_b   1.000
_cell.length_c   1.000
_cell.angle_alpha   90.00
_cell.angle_beta   90.00
_cell.angle_gamma   90.00
#
_symmetry.space_group_name_H-M   'P 1'
#
loop_
_entity.id
_entity.type
_entity.pdbx_description
1 polymer ?
#
loop_
_entity_poly.entity_id
_entity_poly.type
_entity_poly.pdbx_seq_one_letter_code
_entity_poly.pdbx_strand_id
1 'polypeptide(L)'
;MPLEKGRAYRLAGVAAALMVTAVAIVGVRTLDRDPDGPTAAAATGTAAATTAGNAAATGTGTGTIVLNPTDDAFLQLMIPIDESALTFLEEAQTITSSPALRALAAQLAETHRTELKDMRALLAAGGTPEQNIHEGHRMPGMIFDDQLAALRTAPEADRDAQAMTLLKGHLEQCEVLATGEEAAAGSDETRAFAVRLKQRRTEQLNQLAAIG
;
A
#
# COMPACT_ATOMS: atom_id res chain seq x y z
N MET A 1 -39.50 -34.43 30.61
CA MET A 1 -40.16 -33.25 30.01
C MET A 1 -39.32 -32.77 28.83
N PRO A 2 -39.80 -32.85 27.58
CA PRO A 2 -39.11 -32.23 26.44
C PRO A 2 -39.86 -30.98 25.96
N LEU A 3 -39.13 -29.85 25.95
CA LEU A 3 -39.44 -28.59 25.26
C LEU A 3 -38.10 -28.24 24.56
N GLU A 4 -37.99 -27.83 23.31
CA GLU A 4 -38.93 -27.12 22.46
C GLU A 4 -38.54 -27.25 20.98
N LYS A 5 -39.52 -26.95 20.13
CA LYS A 5 -39.51 -27.04 18.67
C LYS A 5 -38.68 -25.93 18.03
N GLY A 6 -38.21 -26.20 16.81
CA GLY A 6 -37.36 -25.31 16.05
C GLY A 6 -38.06 -24.08 15.45
N ARG A 7 -37.25 -23.21 14.87
CA ARG A 7 -37.67 -22.26 13.85
C ARG A 7 -36.49 -21.97 12.92
N ALA A 8 -36.58 -22.54 11.72
CA ALA A 8 -35.80 -22.12 10.57
C ALA A 8 -36.30 -20.75 10.10
N TYR A 9 -35.42 -19.78 9.95
CA TYR A 9 -35.71 -18.55 9.22
C TYR A 9 -35.09 -18.67 7.82
N ARG A 10 -35.95 -18.89 6.81
CA ARG A 10 -35.66 -18.60 5.41
C ARG A 10 -36.41 -17.33 5.05
N LEU A 11 -35.68 -16.29 4.66
CA LEU A 11 -36.15 -15.08 3.95
C LEU A 11 -35.01 -14.76 2.96
N ALA A 12 -35.05 -15.18 1.70
CA ALA A 12 -35.82 -14.61 0.59
C ALA A 12 -35.47 -13.13 0.32
N GLY A 13 -34.42 -12.94 -0.50
CA GLY A 13 -34.39 -12.07 -1.69
C GLY A 13 -34.39 -10.56 -1.51
N VAL A 14 -33.34 -9.89 -2.03
CA VAL A 14 -33.47 -8.77 -2.97
C VAL A 14 -32.27 -8.82 -3.93
N ALA A 15 -32.52 -9.13 -5.20
CA ALA A 15 -31.57 -8.98 -6.29
C ALA A 15 -31.62 -7.53 -6.77
N ALA A 16 -30.53 -6.78 -6.58
CA ALA A 16 -30.39 -5.43 -7.13
C ALA A 16 -29.72 -5.52 -8.51
N ALA A 17 -30.51 -5.34 -9.57
CA ALA A 17 -30.01 -5.19 -10.92
C ALA A 17 -29.60 -3.73 -11.15
N LEU A 18 -28.31 -3.48 -11.33
CA LEU A 18 -27.79 -2.17 -11.75
C LEU A 18 -27.65 -2.14 -13.27
N MET A 19 -28.50 -1.35 -13.92
CA MET A 19 -28.41 -1.01 -15.33
C MET A 19 -27.21 -0.10 -15.59
N VAL A 20 -26.25 -0.56 -16.39
CA VAL A 20 -25.20 0.27 -16.98
C VAL A 20 -25.72 0.84 -18.29
N THR A 21 -25.88 2.15 -18.37
CA THR A 21 -26.16 2.86 -19.63
C THR A 21 -24.84 3.30 -20.25
N ALA A 22 -24.42 2.64 -21.33
CA ALA A 22 -23.28 3.05 -22.14
C ALA A 22 -23.69 4.18 -23.09
N VAL A 23 -23.06 5.35 -22.95
CA VAL A 23 -23.16 6.44 -23.93
C VAL A 23 -22.17 6.15 -25.05
N ALA A 24 -22.70 5.90 -26.25
CA ALA A 24 -21.94 5.83 -27.49
C ALA A 24 -21.84 7.24 -28.10
N ILE A 25 -20.62 7.73 -28.31
CA ILE A 25 -20.36 8.90 -29.16
C ILE A 25 -20.01 8.38 -30.55
N VAL A 26 -20.90 8.62 -31.53
CA VAL A 26 -20.66 8.43 -32.96
C VAL A 26 -20.99 9.74 -33.69
N GLY A 27 -20.09 10.17 -34.57
CA GLY A 27 -20.31 11.27 -35.53
C GLY A 27 -18.96 11.87 -35.97
N VAL A 28 -18.20 11.22 -36.86
CA VAL A 28 -18.26 11.25 -38.35
C VAL A 28 -17.56 12.48 -38.98
N ARG A 29 -16.35 12.17 -39.49
CA ARG A 29 -15.71 12.50 -40.77
C ARG A 29 -15.94 13.85 -41.49
N THR A 30 -14.84 14.60 -41.54
CA THR A 30 -14.10 15.17 -42.70
C THR A 30 -14.83 15.40 -44.04
N LEU A 31 -14.81 16.66 -44.48
CA LEU A 31 -14.62 17.17 -45.85
C LEU A 31 -13.72 18.41 -45.67
N ASP A 32 -12.62 18.64 -46.39
CA ASP A 32 -12.58 18.88 -47.82
C ASP A 32 -11.14 18.71 -48.37
N ARG A 33 -11.03 18.46 -49.68
CA ARG A 33 -9.84 18.19 -50.50
C ARG A 33 -9.66 19.43 -51.42
N ASP A 34 -8.49 19.90 -51.84
CA ASP A 34 -7.57 19.34 -52.86
C ASP A 34 -6.51 20.45 -53.23
N PRO A 35 -5.67 20.34 -54.30
CA PRO A 35 -4.24 19.98 -54.29
C PRO A 35 -3.29 21.12 -54.72
N ASP A 36 -1.97 20.92 -54.54
CA ASP A 36 -0.97 21.16 -55.59
C ASP A 36 0.45 20.69 -55.19
N GLY A 37 1.00 19.76 -55.98
CA GLY A 37 2.38 19.75 -56.49
C GLY A 37 3.58 19.41 -55.58
N PRO A 38 4.61 18.70 -56.09
CA PRO A 38 5.54 17.90 -55.28
C PRO A 38 6.92 18.55 -55.08
N THR A 39 7.66 18.15 -54.04
CA THR A 39 9.13 18.11 -54.06
C THR A 39 9.70 17.25 -52.92
N ALA A 40 10.79 16.57 -53.24
CA ALA A 40 11.49 15.55 -52.48
C ALA A 40 12.22 16.06 -51.23
N ALA A 41 12.42 15.19 -50.24
CA ALA A 41 13.75 14.84 -49.72
C ALA A 41 13.64 13.83 -48.55
N ALA A 42 14.47 12.80 -48.62
CA ALA A 42 14.71 11.85 -47.54
C ALA A 42 15.49 12.50 -46.39
N ALA A 43 15.15 12.16 -45.15
CA ALA A 43 16.07 12.23 -44.02
C ALA A 43 15.68 11.21 -42.94
N THR A 44 16.55 10.23 -42.76
CA THR A 44 16.67 9.36 -41.58
C THR A 44 17.01 10.20 -40.34
N GLY A 45 16.36 9.93 -39.20
CA GLY A 45 16.61 10.65 -37.95
C GLY A 45 16.03 9.97 -36.71
N THR A 46 16.84 9.08 -36.14
CA THR A 46 16.96 8.58 -34.76
C THR A 46 15.97 9.03 -33.67
N ALA A 47 15.46 8.03 -32.95
CA ALA A 47 14.74 8.12 -31.69
C ALA A 47 15.52 8.86 -30.59
N ALA A 48 14.82 9.74 -29.85
CA ALA A 48 15.30 10.26 -28.59
C ALA A 48 14.21 10.06 -27.52
N ALA A 49 14.60 9.34 -26.47
CA ALA A 49 13.80 8.99 -25.32
C ALA A 49 13.40 10.24 -24.53
N THR A 50 12.11 10.37 -24.24
CA THR A 50 11.60 11.35 -23.27
C THR A 50 11.85 10.79 -21.88
N THR A 51 12.87 11.31 -21.20
CA THR A 51 13.08 11.13 -19.76
C THR A 51 11.89 11.76 -19.02
N ALA A 52 11.06 10.93 -18.40
CA ALA A 52 10.04 11.37 -17.46
C ALA A 52 10.75 12.02 -16.26
N GLY A 53 10.61 13.33 -16.13
CA GLY A 53 11.09 14.05 -14.95
C GLY A 53 10.30 13.62 -13.73
N ASN A 54 11.00 13.07 -12.72
CA ASN A 54 10.49 12.98 -11.37
C ASN A 54 10.12 14.39 -10.90
N ALA A 55 8.82 14.69 -10.87
CA ALA A 55 8.30 15.80 -10.12
C ALA A 55 8.47 15.48 -8.63
N ALA A 56 9.61 15.88 -8.07
CA ALA A 56 9.77 16.00 -6.63
C ALA A 56 8.79 17.07 -6.17
N ALA A 57 7.68 16.66 -5.55
CA ALA A 57 6.77 17.56 -4.89
C ALA A 57 7.48 18.13 -3.65
N THR A 58 8.06 19.32 -3.79
CA THR A 58 8.46 20.18 -2.67
C THR A 58 7.21 20.63 -1.92
N GLY A 59 6.87 19.92 -0.84
CA GLY A 59 5.87 20.35 0.13
C GLY A 59 6.41 21.49 0.97
N THR A 60 6.04 22.73 0.64
CA THR A 60 6.22 23.88 1.54
C THR A 60 4.85 24.20 2.12
N GLY A 61 4.49 23.47 3.18
CA GLY A 61 3.29 23.71 3.97
C GLY A 61 3.67 23.92 5.43
N THR A 62 4.10 25.13 5.80
CA THR A 62 4.13 25.59 7.20
C THR A 62 2.73 25.97 7.66
N GLY A 63 1.77 25.05 7.47
CA GLY A 63 0.45 25.11 8.07
C GLY A 63 0.33 24.00 9.08
N THR A 64 -0.06 24.34 10.31
CA THR A 64 -0.41 23.34 11.32
C THR A 64 -1.58 22.51 10.79
N ILE A 65 -1.42 21.21 10.63
CA ILE A 65 -2.53 20.31 10.31
C ILE A 65 -3.33 20.04 11.58
N VAL A 66 -4.62 19.76 11.46
CA VAL A 66 -5.45 19.40 12.62
C VAL A 66 -5.71 17.90 12.59
N LEU A 67 -4.96 17.17 13.41
CA LEU A 67 -5.18 15.75 13.63
C LEU A 67 -6.35 15.55 14.59
N ASN A 68 -7.27 14.67 14.24
CA ASN A 68 -8.28 14.19 15.16
C ASN A 68 -7.79 12.92 15.89
N PRO A 69 -8.57 12.39 16.86
CA PRO A 69 -8.17 11.21 17.61
C PRO A 69 -7.95 9.95 16.78
N THR A 70 -8.65 9.81 15.64
CA THR A 70 -8.46 8.68 14.71
C THR A 70 -7.17 8.84 13.93
N ASP A 71 -6.88 10.04 13.40
CA ASP A 71 -5.61 10.32 12.72
C ASP A 71 -4.42 10.03 13.65
N ASP A 72 -4.48 10.53 14.90
CA ASP A 72 -3.45 10.29 15.93
C ASP A 72 -3.31 8.79 16.23
N ALA A 73 -4.42 8.09 16.53
CA ALA A 73 -4.36 6.66 16.81
C ALA A 73 -3.79 5.84 15.64
N PHE A 74 -4.13 6.18 14.40
CA PHE A 74 -3.59 5.53 13.21
C PHE A 74 -2.08 5.73 13.09
N LEU A 75 -1.59 6.97 13.21
CA LEU A 75 -0.16 7.29 13.11
C LEU A 75 0.65 6.64 14.23
N GLN A 76 0.17 6.73 15.48
CA GLN A 76 0.84 6.14 16.65
C GLN A 76 0.86 4.60 16.62
N LEU A 77 -0.12 3.98 15.94
CA LEU A 77 -0.16 2.52 15.75
C LEU A 77 0.71 2.06 14.57
N MET A 78 0.68 2.77 13.45
CA MET A 78 1.41 2.37 12.25
C MET A 78 2.92 2.49 12.42
N ILE A 79 3.42 3.49 13.16
CA ILE A 79 4.86 3.66 13.41
C ILE A 79 5.51 2.39 14.00
N PRO A 80 5.08 1.86 15.16
CA PRO A 80 5.70 0.66 15.72
C PRO A 80 5.46 -0.60 14.86
N ILE A 81 4.37 -0.66 14.10
CA ILE A 81 4.14 -1.73 13.12
C ILE A 81 5.22 -1.71 12.02
N ASP A 82 5.47 -0.54 11.42
CA ASP A 82 6.49 -0.35 10.38
C ASP A 82 7.92 -0.53 10.93
N GLU A 83 8.21 -0.10 12.16
CA GLU A 83 9.52 -0.30 12.79
C GLU A 83 9.84 -1.78 13.00
N SER A 84 8.85 -2.57 13.46
CA SER A 84 9.01 -4.01 13.61
C SER A 84 9.28 -4.69 12.27
N ALA A 85 8.60 -4.25 11.20
CA ALA A 85 8.79 -4.76 9.87
C ALA A 85 10.13 -4.37 9.27
N LEU A 86 10.62 -3.16 9.53
CA LEU A 86 11.93 -2.72 9.03
C LEU A 86 13.06 -3.63 9.54
N THR A 87 13.01 -4.01 10.82
CA THR A 87 13.96 -4.98 11.40
C THR A 87 13.92 -6.31 10.63
N PHE A 88 12.72 -6.84 10.38
CA PHE A 88 12.55 -8.04 9.58
C PHE A 88 13.04 -7.91 8.13
N LEU A 89 12.73 -6.80 7.47
CA LEU A 89 13.08 -6.56 6.06
C LEU A 89 14.60 -6.45 5.86
N GLU A 90 15.33 -5.92 6.84
CA GLU A 90 16.79 -5.88 6.82
C GLU A 90 17.39 -7.30 6.94
N GLU A 91 16.84 -8.14 7.81
CA GLU A 91 17.31 -9.52 7.97
C GLU A 91 16.94 -10.41 6.78
N ALA A 92 15.72 -10.26 6.26
CA ALA A 92 15.20 -11.01 5.13
C ALA A 92 16.12 -10.94 3.89
N GLN A 93 16.82 -9.81 3.69
CA GLN A 93 17.79 -9.62 2.60
C GLN A 93 18.98 -10.58 2.65
N THR A 94 19.31 -11.11 3.83
CA THR A 94 20.48 -11.98 4.03
C THR A 94 20.09 -13.43 4.32
N ILE A 95 18.95 -13.65 4.97
CA ILE A 95 18.59 -14.95 5.53
C ILE A 95 17.73 -15.82 4.61
N THR A 96 16.99 -15.19 3.69
CA THR A 96 16.22 -15.88 2.64
C THR A 96 17.15 -16.34 1.54
N SER A 97 16.78 -17.34 0.74
CA SER A 97 17.59 -17.85 -0.39
C SER A 97 17.14 -17.30 -1.74
N SER A 98 15.85 -16.99 -1.89
CA SER A 98 15.25 -16.45 -3.11
C SER A 98 15.79 -15.04 -3.44
N PRO A 99 16.46 -14.84 -4.60
CA PRO A 99 16.92 -13.52 -5.01
C PRO A 99 15.79 -12.50 -5.18
N ALA A 100 14.61 -12.97 -5.65
CA ALA A 100 13.43 -12.12 -5.81
C ALA A 100 12.89 -11.64 -4.46
N LEU A 101 12.86 -12.52 -3.44
CA LEU A 101 12.43 -12.17 -2.09
C LEU A 101 13.40 -11.20 -1.42
N ARG A 102 14.72 -11.40 -1.59
CA ARG A 102 15.73 -10.45 -1.10
C ARG A 102 15.58 -9.06 -1.74
N ALA A 103 15.36 -9.02 -3.05
CA ALA A 103 15.15 -7.77 -3.77
C ALA A 103 13.88 -7.04 -3.30
N LEU A 104 12.78 -7.78 -3.11
CA LEU A 104 11.54 -7.22 -2.57
C LEU A 104 11.75 -6.70 -1.13
N ALA A 105 12.43 -7.46 -0.27
CA ALA A 105 12.72 -7.03 1.09
C ALA A 105 13.52 -5.73 1.14
N ALA A 106 14.54 -5.57 0.28
CA ALA A 106 15.32 -4.34 0.17
C ALA A 106 14.48 -3.14 -0.29
N GLN A 107 13.62 -3.33 -1.30
CA GLN A 107 12.70 -2.30 -1.78
C GLN A 107 11.72 -1.86 -0.69
N LEU A 108 11.15 -2.83 0.03
CA LEU A 108 10.21 -2.54 1.12
C LEU A 108 10.91 -1.84 2.28
N ALA A 109 12.15 -2.21 2.64
CA ALA A 109 12.89 -1.53 3.71
C ALA A 109 13.02 -0.02 3.44
N GLU A 110 13.36 0.37 2.20
CA GLU A 110 13.46 1.80 1.84
C GLU A 110 12.11 2.51 1.87
N THR A 111 11.08 1.80 1.42
CA THR A 111 9.70 2.28 1.45
C THR A 111 9.24 2.57 2.87
N HIS A 112 9.44 1.62 3.80
CA HIS A 112 9.04 1.76 5.21
C HIS A 112 9.82 2.87 5.91
N ARG A 113 11.11 3.06 5.59
CA ARG A 113 11.87 4.22 6.11
C ARG A 113 11.30 5.55 5.66
N THR A 114 10.79 5.61 4.43
CA THR A 114 10.13 6.83 3.92
C THR A 114 8.79 7.04 4.62
N GLU A 115 7.99 5.98 4.76
CA GLU A 115 6.68 6.04 5.45
C GLU A 115 6.83 6.46 6.92
N LEU A 116 7.83 5.93 7.64
CA LEU A 116 8.14 6.34 9.01
C LEU A 116 8.47 7.84 9.10
N LYS A 117 9.21 8.40 8.13
CA LYS A 117 9.49 9.84 8.09
C LYS A 117 8.22 10.64 7.84
N ASP A 118 7.39 10.20 6.90
CA ASP A 118 6.12 10.86 6.57
C ASP A 118 5.16 10.86 7.77
N MET A 119 4.99 9.74 8.46
CA MET A 119 4.11 9.63 9.65
C MET A 119 4.58 10.53 10.79
N ARG A 120 5.89 10.55 11.05
CA ARG A 120 6.48 11.46 12.06
C ARG A 120 6.33 12.92 11.70
N ALA A 121 6.44 13.25 10.40
CA ALA A 121 6.21 14.60 9.91
C ALA A 121 4.74 15.02 10.07
N LEU A 122 3.78 14.12 9.85
CA LEU A 122 2.36 14.36 10.09
C LEU A 122 2.09 14.62 11.59
N LEU A 123 2.60 13.77 12.49
CA LEU A 123 2.50 13.99 13.94
C LEU A 123 3.07 15.36 14.35
N ALA A 124 4.27 15.69 13.87
CA ALA A 124 4.90 16.98 14.15
C ALA A 124 4.10 18.18 13.60
N ALA A 125 3.58 18.08 12.38
CA ALA A 125 2.73 19.12 11.78
C ALA A 125 1.40 19.29 12.53
N GLY A 126 0.90 18.21 13.15
CA GLY A 126 -0.28 18.20 14.02
C GLY A 126 -0.03 18.71 15.43
N GLY A 127 1.23 18.97 15.80
CA GLY A 127 1.61 19.33 17.17
C GLY A 127 1.50 18.16 18.16
N THR A 128 1.45 16.93 17.67
CA THR A 128 1.32 15.73 18.50
C THR A 128 2.69 15.06 18.66
N PRO A 129 3.17 14.82 19.89
CA PRO A 129 4.40 14.05 20.09
C PRO A 129 4.16 12.57 19.74
N GLU A 130 5.17 11.92 19.16
CA GLU A 130 5.21 10.46 19.03
C GLU A 130 5.23 9.81 20.42
N GLN A 131 4.36 8.84 20.63
CA GLN A 131 4.22 8.08 21.86
C GLN A 131 4.23 6.59 21.54
N ASN A 132 5.11 5.83 22.19
CA ASN A 132 5.12 4.38 22.03
C ASN A 132 4.12 3.70 22.97
N ILE A 133 2.84 4.08 22.90
CA ILE A 133 1.78 3.52 23.77
C ILE A 133 1.50 2.02 23.51
N HIS A 134 2.02 1.49 22.40
CA HIS A 134 1.92 0.09 22.02
C HIS A 134 3.19 -0.71 22.32
N GLU A 135 4.18 -0.11 22.98
CA GLU A 135 5.41 -0.80 23.36
C GLU A 135 5.10 -2.04 24.20
N GLY A 136 5.71 -3.18 23.84
CA GLY A 136 5.52 -4.44 24.53
C GLY A 136 4.16 -5.12 24.31
N HIS A 137 3.26 -4.54 23.52
CA HIS A 137 2.01 -5.18 23.13
C HIS A 137 2.14 -5.94 21.82
N ARG A 138 1.42 -7.07 21.71
CA ARG A 138 1.35 -7.83 20.47
C ARG A 138 0.13 -7.42 19.66
N MET A 139 0.37 -6.70 18.57
CA MET A 139 -0.67 -6.26 17.65
C MET A 139 -0.59 -7.04 16.34
N PRO A 140 -1.71 -7.26 15.64
CA PRO A 140 -1.70 -7.76 14.26
C PRO A 140 -0.73 -6.95 13.40
N GLY A 141 -0.07 -7.61 12.44
CA GLY A 141 0.86 -6.98 11.51
C GLY A 141 2.26 -6.70 12.05
N MET A 142 2.48 -6.72 13.37
CA MET A 142 3.83 -6.63 13.92
C MET A 142 4.60 -7.94 13.74
N ILE A 143 5.92 -7.82 13.52
CA ILE A 143 6.85 -8.94 13.47
C ILE A 143 7.73 -8.90 14.71
N PHE A 144 7.68 -9.93 15.54
CA PHE A 144 8.33 -9.98 16.85
C PHE A 144 9.69 -10.69 16.83
N ASP A 145 10.50 -10.42 17.85
CA ASP A 145 11.84 -11.00 18.02
C ASP A 145 11.85 -12.53 18.06
N ASP A 146 10.82 -13.17 18.61
CA ASP A 146 10.71 -14.62 18.64
C ASP A 146 10.37 -15.21 17.25
N GLN A 147 9.60 -14.49 16.42
CA GLN A 147 9.36 -14.86 15.03
C GLN A 147 10.64 -14.70 14.19
N LEU A 148 11.41 -13.63 14.42
CA LEU A 148 12.72 -13.43 13.81
C LEU A 148 13.71 -14.52 14.25
N ALA A 149 13.76 -14.84 15.55
CA ALA A 149 14.59 -15.92 16.06
C ALA A 149 14.19 -17.28 15.47
N ALA A 150 12.88 -17.57 15.39
CA ALA A 150 12.37 -18.76 14.74
C ALA A 150 12.82 -18.84 13.27
N LEU A 151 12.66 -17.75 12.52
CA LEU A 151 13.11 -17.65 11.12
C LEU A 151 14.61 -17.89 10.98
N ARG A 152 15.44 -17.34 11.88
CA ARG A 152 16.89 -17.56 11.88
C ARG A 152 17.29 -19.02 12.08
N THR A 153 16.59 -19.69 12.99
CA THR A 153 16.87 -21.08 13.34
C THR A 153 16.19 -22.11 12.44
N ALA A 154 15.24 -21.67 11.60
CA ALA A 154 14.54 -22.55 10.68
C ALA A 154 15.50 -23.19 9.67
N PRO A 155 15.23 -24.43 9.21
CA PRO A 155 15.93 -25.03 8.09
C PRO A 155 15.94 -24.10 6.88
N GLU A 156 17.05 -24.03 6.14
CA GLU A 156 17.20 -23.10 5.02
C GLU A 156 16.09 -23.24 3.96
N ALA A 157 15.62 -24.48 3.75
CA ALA A 157 14.52 -24.80 2.84
C ALA A 157 13.16 -24.19 3.25
N ASP A 158 12.97 -23.87 4.53
CA ASP A 158 11.71 -23.35 5.08
C ASP A 158 11.71 -21.83 5.22
N ARG A 159 12.89 -21.19 5.24
CA ARG A 159 13.04 -19.76 5.56
C ARG A 159 12.29 -18.86 4.59
N ASP A 160 12.31 -19.15 3.29
CA ASP A 160 11.65 -18.31 2.30
C ASP A 160 10.13 -18.32 2.50
N ALA A 161 9.53 -19.51 2.69
CA ALA A 161 8.10 -19.64 2.93
C ALA A 161 7.66 -18.97 4.25
N GLN A 162 8.46 -19.10 5.31
CA GLN A 162 8.20 -18.43 6.58
C GLN A 162 8.31 -16.90 6.45
N ALA A 163 9.35 -16.40 5.79
CA ALA A 163 9.53 -14.97 5.54
C ALA A 163 8.38 -14.40 4.71
N MET A 164 7.95 -15.09 3.65
CA MET A 164 6.80 -14.68 2.84
C MET A 164 5.51 -14.66 3.67
N THR A 165 5.32 -15.62 4.58
CA THR A 165 4.14 -15.65 5.47
C THR A 165 4.12 -14.45 6.42
N LEU A 166 5.26 -14.16 7.08
CA LEU A 166 5.38 -13.00 7.97
C LEU A 166 5.14 -11.69 7.22
N LEU A 167 5.79 -11.55 6.05
CA LEU A 167 5.66 -10.36 5.23
C LEU A 167 4.22 -10.17 4.74
N LYS A 168 3.55 -11.23 4.28
CA LYS A 168 2.15 -11.16 3.84
C LYS A 168 1.25 -10.70 4.98
N GLY A 169 1.38 -11.30 6.17
CA GLY A 169 0.56 -10.92 7.33
C GLY A 169 0.78 -9.45 7.77
N HIS A 170 2.01 -8.96 7.70
CA HIS A 170 2.33 -7.56 7.92
C HIS A 170 1.64 -6.64 6.89
N LEU A 171 1.81 -6.93 5.60
CA LEU A 171 1.28 -6.11 4.52
C LEU A 171 -0.26 -6.06 4.52
N GLU A 172 -0.92 -7.21 4.71
CA GLU A 172 -2.38 -7.31 4.79
C GLU A 172 -2.94 -6.48 5.94
N GLN A 173 -2.29 -6.52 7.11
CA GLN A 173 -2.74 -5.71 8.24
C GLN A 173 -2.56 -4.21 7.98
N CYS A 174 -1.43 -3.80 7.39
CA CYS A 174 -1.22 -2.40 7.03
C CYS A 174 -2.29 -1.90 6.04
N GLU A 175 -2.68 -2.73 5.07
CA GLU A 175 -3.77 -2.41 4.13
C GLU A 175 -5.12 -2.25 4.85
N VAL A 176 -5.42 -3.11 5.84
CA VAL A 176 -6.64 -3.00 6.67
C VAL A 176 -6.66 -1.69 7.46
N LEU A 177 -5.55 -1.34 8.13
CA LEU A 177 -5.45 -0.10 8.90
C LEU A 177 -5.57 1.14 8.01
N ALA A 178 -4.87 1.14 6.87
CA ALA A 178 -4.95 2.21 5.88
C ALA A 178 -6.36 2.37 5.30
N THR A 179 -7.08 1.27 5.07
CA THR A 179 -8.48 1.31 4.63
C THR A 179 -9.40 1.91 5.70
N GLY A 180 -9.15 1.61 6.97
CA GLY A 180 -9.89 2.18 8.09
C GLY A 180 -9.70 3.70 8.18
N GLU A 181 -8.45 4.16 8.08
CA GLU A 181 -8.12 5.60 8.10
C GLU A 181 -8.66 6.33 6.87
N GLU A 182 -8.54 5.75 5.67
CA GLU A 182 -9.12 6.32 4.44
C GLU A 182 -10.63 6.60 4.58
N ALA A 183 -11.35 5.69 5.22
CA ALA A 183 -12.80 5.78 5.41
C ALA A 183 -13.21 6.67 6.59
N ALA A 184 -12.28 7.01 7.48
CA ALA A 184 -12.54 7.89 8.61
C ALA A 184 -12.74 9.33 8.14
N ALA A 185 -13.52 10.10 8.92
CA ALA A 185 -13.40 11.54 8.87
C ALA A 185 -12.13 11.93 9.62
N GLY A 186 -11.27 12.75 9.02
CA GLY A 186 -9.94 13.09 9.54
C GLY A 186 -9.32 14.22 8.74
N SER A 187 -8.03 14.46 8.98
CA SER A 187 -7.23 15.40 8.20
C SER A 187 -7.11 14.94 6.74
N ASP A 188 -7.09 15.89 5.80
CA ASP A 188 -6.90 15.56 4.38
C ASP A 188 -5.51 14.95 4.13
N GLU A 189 -4.52 15.38 4.90
CA GLU A 189 -3.14 14.92 4.82
C GLU A 189 -2.98 13.46 5.25
N THR A 190 -3.54 13.07 6.40
CA THR A 190 -3.46 11.68 6.90
C THR A 190 -4.30 10.76 6.03
N ARG A 191 -5.50 11.20 5.59
CA ARG A 191 -6.30 10.46 4.60
C ARG A 191 -5.53 10.25 3.30
N ALA A 192 -4.85 11.27 2.80
CA ALA A 192 -4.04 11.15 1.59
C ALA A 192 -2.84 10.20 1.78
N PHE A 193 -2.22 10.19 2.96
CA PHE A 193 -1.20 9.20 3.30
C PHE A 193 -1.77 7.78 3.32
N ALA A 194 -2.92 7.57 3.98
CA ALA A 194 -3.57 6.27 4.08
C ALA A 194 -3.96 5.70 2.70
N VAL A 195 -4.50 6.52 1.79
CA VAL A 195 -4.79 6.10 0.40
C VAL A 195 -3.52 5.60 -0.31
N ARG A 196 -2.42 6.35 -0.21
CA ARG A 196 -1.14 5.95 -0.83
C ARG A 196 -0.59 4.67 -0.21
N LEU A 197 -0.66 4.56 1.12
CA LEU A 197 -0.21 3.38 1.86
C LEU A 197 -0.99 2.14 1.44
N LYS A 198 -2.33 2.22 1.42
CA LYS A 198 -3.21 1.14 0.97
C LYS A 198 -2.85 0.66 -0.43
N GLN A 199 -2.80 1.58 -1.41
CA GLN A 199 -2.45 1.23 -2.78
C GLN A 199 -1.08 0.53 -2.85
N ARG A 200 -0.10 1.04 -2.11
CA ARG A 200 1.23 0.47 -2.07
C ARG A 200 1.24 -0.94 -1.46
N ARG A 201 0.50 -1.16 -0.36
CA ARG A 201 0.37 -2.49 0.25
C ARG A 201 -0.29 -3.48 -0.71
N THR A 202 -1.32 -3.07 -1.47
CA THR A 202 -1.90 -3.90 -2.54
C THR A 202 -0.85 -4.28 -3.60
N GLU A 203 -0.05 -3.32 -4.06
CA GLU A 203 1.01 -3.56 -5.06
C GLU A 203 2.10 -4.51 -4.52
N GLN A 204 2.51 -4.33 -3.27
CA GLN A 204 3.52 -5.16 -2.61
C GLN A 204 3.02 -6.59 -2.37
N LEU A 205 1.74 -6.76 -2.02
CA LEU A 205 1.11 -8.07 -1.91
C LEU A 205 1.09 -8.80 -3.27
N ASN A 206 0.81 -8.08 -4.37
CA ASN A 206 0.88 -8.65 -5.71
C ASN A 206 2.31 -9.04 -6.11
N GLN A 207 3.31 -8.22 -5.76
CA GLN A 207 4.72 -8.54 -5.97
C GLN A 207 5.13 -9.79 -5.19
N LEU A 208 4.71 -9.90 -3.92
CA LEU A 208 4.99 -11.05 -3.08
C LEU A 208 4.36 -12.33 -3.64
N ALA A 209 3.08 -12.26 -4.05
CA ALA A 209 2.37 -13.39 -4.65
C ALA A 209 2.98 -13.86 -5.99
N ALA A 210 3.68 -12.97 -6.70
CA ALA A 210 4.41 -13.32 -7.92
C ALA A 210 5.72 -14.10 -7.66
N ILE A 211 6.21 -14.12 -6.42
CA ILE A 211 7.43 -14.85 -6.03
C ILE A 211 7.14 -16.33 -5.74
N GLY A 212 5.96 -16.68 -5.23
CA GLY A 212 5.59 -18.04 -4.86
C GLY A 212 4.22 -18.16 -4.20
#